data_AF-A0A6P7U293-F1
#
_entry.id   AF-A0A6P7U293-F1
#
_cell.length_a   1.000
_cell.length_b   1.000
_cell.length_c   1.000
_cell.angle_alpha   90.00
_cell.angle_beta   90.00
_cell.angle_gamma   90.00
#
_symmetry.space_group_name_H-M   'P 1'
#
loop_
_entity.id
_entity.type
_entity.pdbx_description
1 polymer ?
#
loop_
_entity_poly.entity_id
_entity_poly.type
_entity_poly.pdbx_seq_one_letter_code
_entity_poly.pdbx_strand_id
1 'polypeptide(L)'
;MFQQKLEAGDAENCRMEVIFLARDLRGICYALSHNYSYSIFISWIQSKYLSMLIQCFKIYYDDAVVCSSLFRFFIEATTNRYQRLHFDVTSPNGIYLMKAICSACVVYGSRAIGHTVSTDSSDYYVKKIKLTSYSLTLLNTALNSKYTNLALFAVYNDSCLFDALLSNLNLVLSIDINFIIVSLE
;
A
#
# COMPACT_ATOMS: atom_id res chain seq x y z
N MET A 1 15.29 -9.88 -14.07
CA MET A 1 14.56 -11.16 -13.94
C MET A 1 13.05 -10.98 -13.99
N PHE A 2 12.44 -10.11 -13.16
CA PHE A 2 10.97 -9.85 -13.21
C PHE A 2 10.49 -9.15 -14.51
N GLN A 3 11.26 -8.20 -15.03
CA GLN A 3 10.93 -7.54 -16.31
C GLN A 3 11.05 -8.50 -17.53
N GLN A 4 11.99 -9.44 -17.50
CA GLN A 4 12.16 -10.45 -18.56
C GLN A 4 11.06 -11.52 -18.55
N LYS A 5 10.51 -11.88 -17.38
CA LYS A 5 9.40 -12.83 -17.29
C LYS A 5 8.06 -12.26 -17.76
N LEU A 6 7.88 -10.93 -17.67
CA LEU A 6 6.67 -10.23 -18.15
C LEU A 6 6.54 -10.27 -19.68
N GLU A 7 7.64 -10.36 -20.42
CA GLU A 7 7.67 -10.38 -21.90
C GLU A 7 7.44 -11.78 -22.51
N ALA A 8 7.48 -12.85 -21.71
CA ALA A 8 7.55 -14.23 -22.20
C ALA A 8 6.20 -15.00 -22.25
N GLY A 9 5.06 -14.36 -21.95
CA GLY A 9 3.74 -15.02 -21.98
C GLY A 9 3.32 -15.70 -20.67
N ASP A 10 4.08 -15.55 -19.58
CA ASP A 10 3.80 -16.08 -18.23
C ASP A 10 3.10 -15.07 -17.30
N ALA A 11 2.26 -14.19 -17.86
CA ALA A 11 1.66 -13.07 -17.12
C ALA A 11 0.79 -13.52 -15.93
N GLU A 12 0.04 -14.61 -16.09
CA GLU A 12 -0.78 -15.22 -15.03
C GLU A 12 0.08 -15.84 -13.92
N ASN A 13 1.19 -16.49 -14.27
CA ASN A 13 2.12 -17.05 -13.29
C ASN A 13 2.76 -15.94 -12.46
N CYS A 14 3.21 -14.86 -13.10
CA CYS A 14 3.77 -13.69 -12.41
C CYS A 14 2.75 -13.00 -11.49
N ARG A 15 1.49 -12.90 -11.94
CA ARG A 15 0.38 -12.35 -11.16
C ARG A 15 0.16 -13.15 -9.88
N MET A 16 0.07 -14.47 -9.99
CA MET A 16 -0.13 -15.36 -8.85
C MET A 16 1.07 -15.35 -7.90
N GLU A 17 2.29 -15.33 -8.41
CA GLU A 17 3.51 -15.18 -7.62
C GLU A 17 3.48 -13.91 -6.74
N VAL A 18 3.04 -12.76 -7.29
CA VAL A 18 2.92 -11.51 -6.53
C VAL A 18 1.86 -11.61 -5.43
N ILE A 19 0.71 -12.23 -5.72
CA ILE A 19 -0.36 -12.43 -4.73
C ILE A 19 0.13 -13.30 -3.57
N PHE A 20 0.77 -14.43 -3.87
CA PHE A 20 1.28 -15.34 -2.86
C PHE A 20 2.39 -14.70 -2.04
N LEU A 21 3.34 -14.03 -2.69
CA LEU A 21 4.40 -13.29 -2.00
C LEU A 21 3.82 -12.25 -1.03
N ALA A 22 2.86 -11.43 -1.46
CA ALA A 22 2.25 -10.42 -0.60
C ALA A 22 1.51 -11.06 0.60
N ARG A 23 0.85 -12.19 0.39
CA ARG A 23 0.15 -12.94 1.45
C ARG A 23 1.11 -13.57 2.45
N ASP A 24 2.20 -14.17 1.98
CA ASP A 24 3.21 -14.80 2.82
C ASP A 24 3.94 -13.76 3.66
N LEU A 25 4.34 -12.65 3.04
CA LEU A 25 4.95 -11.52 3.73
C LEU A 25 4.01 -10.93 4.80
N ARG A 26 2.71 -10.83 4.50
CA ARG A 26 1.70 -10.44 5.48
C ARG A 26 1.60 -11.45 6.63
N GLY A 27 1.65 -12.74 6.33
CA GLY A 27 1.65 -13.82 7.33
C GLY A 27 2.86 -13.74 8.26
N ILE A 28 4.05 -13.48 7.70
CA ILE A 28 5.27 -13.25 8.48
C ILE A 28 5.11 -12.02 9.37
N CYS A 29 4.64 -10.89 8.82
CA CYS A 29 4.33 -9.69 9.62
C CYS A 29 3.37 -10.03 10.77
N TYR A 30 2.35 -10.85 10.52
CA TYR A 30 1.38 -11.22 11.54
C TYR A 30 1.99 -12.10 12.64
N ALA A 31 2.83 -13.07 12.27
CA ALA A 31 3.47 -14.00 13.20
C ALA A 31 4.52 -13.33 14.10
N LEU A 32 5.18 -12.28 13.62
CA LEU A 32 6.20 -11.55 14.38
C LEU A 32 5.55 -10.63 15.43
N SER A 33 5.69 -11.03 16.70
CA SER A 33 5.21 -10.30 17.87
C SER A 33 6.27 -9.45 18.56
N HIS A 34 7.54 -9.87 18.51
CA HIS A 34 8.65 -9.18 19.18
C HIS A 34 9.24 -8.05 18.34
N ASN A 35 9.51 -6.90 18.97
CA ASN A 35 10.07 -5.71 18.33
C ASN A 35 11.39 -6.00 17.59
N TYR A 36 12.34 -6.68 18.24
CA TYR A 36 13.65 -6.96 17.65
C TYR A 36 13.55 -7.74 16.33
N SER A 37 12.82 -8.86 16.34
CA SER A 37 12.59 -9.68 15.15
C SER A 37 11.83 -8.93 14.07
N TYR A 38 10.84 -8.11 14.46
CA TYR A 38 10.07 -7.28 13.54
C TYR A 38 10.93 -6.21 12.86
N SER A 39 11.80 -5.54 13.62
CA SER A 39 12.71 -4.52 13.11
C SER A 39 13.71 -5.09 12.10
N ILE A 40 14.28 -6.27 12.37
CA ILE A 40 15.15 -6.98 11.42
C ILE A 40 14.39 -7.28 10.13
N PHE A 41 13.18 -7.85 10.24
CA PHE A 41 12.37 -8.16 9.07
C PHE A 41 12.02 -6.91 8.24
N ILE A 42 11.62 -5.81 8.88
CA ILE A 42 11.31 -4.56 8.19
C ILE A 42 12.55 -3.97 7.52
N SER A 43 13.72 -4.02 8.16
CA SER A 43 14.96 -3.56 7.52
C SER A 43 15.32 -4.38 6.28
N TRP A 44 15.12 -5.70 6.32
CA TRP A 44 15.37 -6.60 5.20
C TRP A 44 14.42 -6.33 4.03
N ILE A 45 13.11 -6.18 4.31
CA ILE A 45 12.12 -5.97 3.25
C ILE A 45 12.25 -4.59 2.61
N GLN A 46 12.57 -3.56 3.41
CA GLN A 46 12.80 -2.19 2.93
C GLN A 46 13.95 -2.12 1.93
N SER A 47 15.05 -2.82 2.21
CA SER A 47 16.25 -2.79 1.36
C SER A 47 16.04 -3.48 0.01
N LYS A 48 15.25 -4.56 -0.05
CA LYS A 48 15.24 -5.47 -1.21
C LYS A 48 13.92 -5.54 -1.98
N TYR A 49 12.77 -5.43 -1.31
CA TYR A 49 11.50 -5.84 -1.92
C TYR A 49 10.42 -4.75 -1.94
N LEU A 50 10.46 -3.74 -1.05
CA LEU A 50 9.40 -2.72 -1.01
C LEU A 50 9.26 -1.95 -2.33
N SER A 51 10.37 -1.53 -2.95
CA SER A 51 10.35 -0.81 -4.24
C SER A 51 9.72 -1.66 -5.36
N MET A 52 10.00 -2.96 -5.35
CA MET A 52 9.42 -3.92 -6.29
C MET A 52 7.91 -4.07 -6.08
N LEU A 53 7.46 -4.22 -4.82
CA LEU A 53 6.03 -4.31 -4.50
C LEU A 53 5.28 -3.02 -4.86
N ILE A 54 5.90 -1.86 -4.70
CA ILE A 54 5.34 -0.57 -5.14
C ILE A 54 5.18 -0.55 -6.67
N GLN A 55 6.16 -1.06 -7.41
CA GLN A 55 6.06 -1.15 -8.87
C GLN A 55 4.93 -2.10 -9.32
N CYS A 56 4.62 -3.15 -8.54
CA CYS A 56 3.49 -4.02 -8.84
C CYS A 56 2.14 -3.26 -8.83
N PHE A 57 1.96 -2.25 -7.98
CA PHE A 57 0.77 -1.39 -8.04
C PHE A 57 0.65 -0.62 -9.35
N LYS A 58 1.77 -0.25 -9.97
CA LYS A 58 1.78 0.44 -11.27
C LYS A 58 1.36 -0.48 -12.41
N ILE A 59 1.69 -1.77 -12.33
CA ILE A 59 1.46 -2.77 -13.38
C ILE A 59 0.05 -3.35 -13.27
N TYR A 60 -0.39 -3.70 -12.07
CA TYR A 60 -1.65 -4.43 -11.81
C TYR A 60 -2.74 -3.55 -11.19
N TYR A 61 -2.79 -2.27 -11.55
CA TYR A 61 -3.74 -1.30 -10.96
C TYR A 61 -5.22 -1.64 -11.25
N ASP A 62 -5.46 -2.41 -12.30
CA ASP A 62 -6.75 -2.90 -12.78
C ASP A 62 -7.19 -4.20 -12.08
N ASP A 63 -6.24 -4.96 -11.53
CA ASP A 63 -6.52 -6.19 -10.80
C ASP A 63 -6.74 -5.95 -9.30
N ALA A 64 -8.01 -6.04 -8.89
CA ALA A 64 -8.39 -5.86 -7.50
C ALA A 64 -7.84 -6.93 -6.54
N VAL A 65 -7.57 -8.15 -6.99
CA VAL A 65 -7.03 -9.23 -6.14
C VAL A 65 -5.56 -8.98 -5.83
N VAL A 66 -4.78 -8.57 -6.84
CA VAL A 66 -3.37 -8.20 -6.66
C VAL A 66 -3.26 -6.97 -5.77
N CYS A 67 -3.95 -5.88 -6.13
CA CYS A 67 -3.91 -4.63 -5.37
C CYS A 67 -4.37 -4.82 -3.92
N SER A 68 -5.47 -5.55 -3.68
CA SER A 68 -5.93 -5.81 -2.31
C SER A 68 -4.94 -6.63 -1.49
N SER A 69 -4.24 -7.59 -2.10
CA SER A 69 -3.21 -8.39 -1.42
C SER A 69 -2.00 -7.53 -1.04
N LEU A 70 -1.54 -6.67 -1.94
CA LEU A 70 -0.47 -5.71 -1.66
C LEU A 70 -0.88 -4.71 -0.56
N PHE A 71 -2.05 -4.08 -0.67
CA PHE A 71 -2.51 -3.13 0.35
C PHE A 71 -2.63 -3.78 1.73
N ARG A 72 -3.19 -4.99 1.81
CA ARG A 72 -3.31 -5.72 3.08
C ARG A 72 -1.95 -6.04 3.70
N PHE A 73 -0.93 -6.30 2.88
CA PHE A 73 0.45 -6.44 3.37
C PHE A 73 0.96 -5.10 3.96
N PHE A 74 0.86 -3.99 3.22
CA PHE A 74 1.32 -2.68 3.70
C PHE A 74 0.58 -2.21 4.96
N ILE A 75 -0.72 -2.47 5.05
CA ILE A 75 -1.52 -2.16 6.25
C ILE A 75 -1.02 -2.98 7.44
N GLU A 76 -0.81 -4.29 7.27
CA GLU A 76 -0.30 -5.13 8.36
C GLU A 76 1.12 -4.75 8.78
N ALA A 77 1.97 -4.43 7.81
CA ALA A 77 3.36 -4.03 8.01
C ALA A 77 3.48 -2.72 8.82
N THR A 78 2.45 -1.88 8.79
CA THR A 78 2.40 -0.57 9.48
C THR A 78 1.57 -0.59 10.75
N THR A 79 0.73 -1.61 10.91
CA THR A 79 -0.10 -1.78 12.09
C THR A 79 0.77 -2.13 13.29
N ASN A 80 0.73 -1.27 14.30
CA ASN A 80 1.48 -1.45 15.53
C ASN A 80 0.75 -2.37 16.51
N ARG A 81 0.83 -3.68 16.31
CA ARG A 81 0.34 -4.67 17.27
C ARG A 81 1.34 -4.85 18.40
N TYR A 82 0.87 -4.81 19.65
CA TYR A 82 1.70 -5.07 20.84
C TYR A 82 2.97 -4.21 20.94
N GLN A 83 2.95 -2.98 20.39
CA GLN A 83 4.12 -2.09 20.35
C GLN A 83 5.34 -2.66 19.61
N ARG A 84 5.15 -3.65 18.73
CA ARG A 84 6.24 -4.26 17.94
C ARG A 84 6.93 -3.28 16.99
N LEU A 85 6.22 -2.23 16.60
CA LEU A 85 6.66 -1.27 15.60
C LEU A 85 7.10 0.01 16.32
N HIS A 86 8.27 -0.09 16.94
CA HIS A 86 8.96 1.00 17.63
C HIS A 86 10.42 1.01 17.17
N PHE A 87 10.81 2.08 16.49
CA PHE A 87 12.18 2.31 16.07
C PHE A 87 12.84 3.29 17.03
N ASP A 88 14.14 3.10 17.25
CA ASP A 88 14.92 4.11 17.97
C ASP A 88 14.89 5.43 17.19
N VAL A 89 14.89 6.56 17.91
CA VAL A 89 14.84 7.93 17.35
C VAL A 89 16.03 8.20 16.42
N THR A 90 17.13 7.48 16.64
CA THR A 90 18.34 7.51 15.81
C THR A 90 18.22 6.72 14.50
N SER A 91 17.23 5.84 14.39
CA SER A 91 17.08 4.92 13.26
C SER A 91 16.29 5.56 12.11
N PRO A 92 16.82 5.53 10.87
CA PRO A 92 16.09 6.04 9.70
C PRO A 92 14.99 5.10 9.20
N ASN A 93 14.86 3.90 9.79
CA ASN A 93 13.93 2.85 9.34
C ASN A 93 12.47 3.31 9.32
N GLY A 94 12.07 4.14 10.29
CA GLY A 94 10.72 4.70 10.33
C GLY A 94 10.44 5.62 9.14
N ILE A 95 11.39 6.50 8.82
CA ILE A 95 11.26 7.44 7.70
C ILE A 95 11.18 6.66 6.38
N TYR A 96 12.04 5.67 6.18
CA TYR A 96 12.00 4.83 4.98
C TYR A 96 10.68 4.07 4.83
N LEU A 97 10.13 3.55 5.93
CA LEU A 97 8.83 2.87 5.90
C LEU A 97 7.72 3.84 5.46
N MET A 98 7.70 5.03 6.07
CA MET A 98 6.72 6.07 5.76
C MET A 98 6.78 6.50 4.29
N LYS A 99 7.99 6.72 3.76
CA LYS A 99 8.19 7.08 2.35
C LYS A 99 7.72 5.97 1.40
N ALA A 100 7.98 4.71 1.73
CA ALA A 100 7.51 3.58 0.92
C ALA A 100 5.98 3.52 0.86
N ILE A 101 5.29 3.76 1.97
CA ILE A 101 3.81 3.80 2.03
C ILE A 101 3.25 4.94 1.21
N CYS A 102 3.81 6.15 1.41
CA CYS A 102 3.37 7.32 0.68
C CYS A 102 3.58 7.12 -0.84
N SER A 103 4.71 6.54 -1.24
CA SER A 103 4.97 6.16 -2.63
C SER A 103 3.97 5.12 -3.15
N ALA A 104 3.63 4.09 -2.37
CA ALA A 104 2.60 3.11 -2.76
C ALA A 104 1.25 3.77 -3.03
N CYS A 105 0.81 4.67 -2.14
CA CYS A 105 -0.43 5.44 -2.30
C CYS A 105 -0.42 6.30 -3.58
N VAL A 106 0.66 7.05 -3.81
CA VAL A 106 0.78 7.94 -4.99
C VAL A 106 0.83 7.14 -6.30
N VAL A 107 1.63 6.06 -6.34
CA VAL A 107 1.78 5.22 -7.53
C VAL A 107 0.45 4.58 -7.90
N TYR A 108 -0.25 4.00 -6.93
CA TYR A 108 -1.59 3.44 -7.15
C TYR A 108 -2.58 4.53 -7.57
N GLY A 109 -2.66 5.63 -6.82
CA GLY A 109 -3.64 6.69 -7.06
C GLY A 109 -3.48 7.35 -8.43
N SER A 110 -2.25 7.60 -8.88
CA SER A 110 -1.98 8.16 -10.21
C SER A 110 -2.54 7.31 -11.36
N ARG A 111 -2.59 5.98 -11.20
CA ARG A 111 -3.10 5.04 -12.20
C ARG A 111 -4.61 4.83 -12.06
N ALA A 112 -5.08 4.67 -10.83
CA ALA A 112 -6.47 4.38 -10.54
C ALA A 112 -7.41 5.58 -10.81
N ILE A 113 -6.93 6.83 -10.75
CA ILE A 113 -7.72 8.02 -11.11
C ILE A 113 -7.99 8.07 -12.62
N GLY A 114 -6.97 7.78 -13.44
CA GLY A 114 -7.09 7.80 -14.91
C GLY A 114 -7.85 6.60 -15.48
N HIS A 115 -8.11 5.57 -14.67
CA HIS A 115 -8.81 4.36 -15.10
C HIS A 115 -10.32 4.50 -14.91
N THR A 116 -11.05 4.55 -16.02
CA THR A 116 -12.51 4.48 -16.09
C THR A 116 -12.95 3.04 -15.91
N VAL A 117 -13.55 2.70 -14.77
CA VAL A 117 -14.16 1.39 -14.52
C VAL A 117 -15.59 1.42 -15.06
N SER A 118 -16.00 0.40 -15.82
CA SER A 118 -17.39 0.26 -16.26
C SER A 118 -18.34 0.22 -15.05
N THR A 119 -19.48 0.89 -15.16
CA THR A 119 -20.48 1.06 -14.09
C THR A 119 -21.30 -0.19 -13.77
N ASP A 120 -20.80 -1.38 -14.10
CA ASP A 120 -21.39 -2.64 -13.63
C ASP A 120 -21.23 -2.74 -12.12
N SER A 121 -22.36 -2.84 -11.42
CA SER A 121 -22.45 -2.52 -9.99
C SER A 121 -21.55 -3.37 -9.08
N SER A 122 -21.38 -4.65 -9.38
CA SER A 122 -20.55 -5.55 -8.57
C SER A 122 -19.04 -5.31 -8.76
N ASP A 123 -18.62 -5.03 -9.98
CA ASP A 123 -17.22 -4.82 -10.34
C ASP A 123 -16.73 -3.44 -9.91
N TYR A 124 -17.59 -2.41 -10.02
CA TYR A 124 -17.28 -1.06 -9.58
C TYR A 124 -16.94 -1.00 -8.09
N TYR A 125 -17.74 -1.66 -7.24
CA TYR A 125 -17.47 -1.71 -5.80
C TYR A 125 -16.11 -2.35 -5.49
N VAL A 126 -15.81 -3.50 -6.09
CA VAL A 126 -14.59 -4.25 -5.79
C VAL A 126 -13.34 -3.57 -6.35
N LYS A 127 -13.39 -3.08 -7.59
CA LYS A 127 -12.24 -2.48 -8.28
C LYS A 127 -11.99 -1.03 -7.90
N LYS A 128 -13.04 -0.24 -7.58
CA LYS A 128 -12.89 1.17 -7.25
C LYS A 128 -13.01 1.42 -5.74
N ILE A 129 -14.20 1.21 -5.17
CA ILE A 129 -14.51 1.62 -3.79
C ILE A 129 -13.66 0.86 -2.77
N LYS A 130 -13.60 -0.47 -2.89
CA LYS A 130 -12.88 -1.33 -1.93
C LYS A 130 -11.38 -1.07 -1.95
N LEU A 131 -10.78 -0.88 -3.12
CA LEU A 131 -9.35 -0.56 -3.23
C LEU A 131 -9.04 0.85 -2.70
N THR A 132 -9.87 1.84 -3.02
CA THR A 132 -9.75 3.19 -2.45
C THR A 132 -9.85 3.16 -0.93
N SER A 133 -10.78 2.37 -0.36
CA SER A 133 -10.90 2.15 1.08
C SER A 133 -9.62 1.56 1.69
N TYR A 134 -8.97 0.60 1.01
CA TYR A 134 -7.69 0.06 1.45
C TYR A 134 -6.56 1.10 1.41
N SER A 135 -6.47 1.90 0.35
CA SER A 135 -5.49 2.99 0.25
C SER A 135 -5.66 4.00 1.39
N LEU A 136 -6.91 4.39 1.68
CA LEU A 136 -7.23 5.31 2.78
C LEU A 136 -6.91 4.69 4.15
N THR A 137 -7.22 3.40 4.33
CA THR A 137 -6.88 2.67 5.55
C THR A 137 -5.37 2.63 5.77
N LEU A 138 -4.60 2.37 4.71
CA LEU A 138 -3.14 2.37 4.76
C LEU A 138 -2.60 3.75 5.18
N LEU A 139 -3.09 4.83 4.56
CA LEU A 139 -2.70 6.19 4.94
C LEU A 139 -3.07 6.49 6.40
N ASN A 140 -4.27 6.11 6.83
CA ASN A 140 -4.72 6.31 8.21
C ASN A 140 -3.85 5.54 9.21
N THR A 141 -3.46 4.30 8.91
CA THR A 141 -2.53 3.54 9.76
C THR A 141 -1.15 4.17 9.84
N ALA A 142 -0.69 4.79 8.75
CA ALA A 142 0.59 5.49 8.71
C ALA A 142 0.53 6.80 9.53
N LEU A 143 -0.54 7.58 9.43
CA LEU A 143 -0.73 8.82 10.19
C LEU A 143 -0.86 8.57 11.70
N ASN A 144 -1.52 7.48 12.10
CA ASN A 144 -1.66 7.09 13.51
C ASN A 144 -0.44 6.35 14.07
N SER A 145 0.63 6.25 13.27
CA SER A 145 1.79 5.47 13.66
C SER A 145 2.71 6.22 14.61
N LYS A 146 3.35 5.47 15.52
CA LYS A 146 4.28 6.02 16.52
C LYS A 146 5.76 5.83 16.14
N TYR A 147 6.02 5.31 14.94
CA TYR A 147 7.35 4.86 14.54
C TYR A 147 8.14 5.90 13.75
N THR A 148 7.48 6.99 13.34
CA THR A 148 8.11 8.12 12.65
C THR A 148 7.51 9.41 13.19
N ASN A 149 8.36 10.39 13.45
CA ASN A 149 7.91 11.74 13.71
C ASN A 149 7.55 12.43 12.38
N LEU A 150 6.27 12.73 12.16
CA LEU A 150 5.79 13.38 10.93
C LEU A 150 6.39 14.78 10.72
N ALA A 151 6.81 15.47 11.79
CA ALA A 151 7.45 16.78 11.67
C ALA A 151 8.79 16.72 10.92
N LEU A 152 9.44 15.55 10.88
CA LEU A 152 10.69 15.37 10.13
C LEU A 152 10.49 15.64 8.63
N PHE A 153 9.33 15.33 8.06
CA PHE A 153 9.06 15.63 6.64
C PHE A 153 9.05 17.14 6.35
N ALA A 154 8.53 17.94 7.29
CA ALA A 154 8.58 19.40 7.18
C ALA A 154 10.01 19.92 7.30
N VAL A 155 10.82 19.36 8.21
CA VAL A 155 12.23 19.75 8.40
C VAL A 155 13.10 19.37 7.19
N TYR A 156 12.87 18.19 6.60
CA TYR A 156 13.59 17.73 5.42
C TYR A 156 13.05 18.30 4.10
N ASN A 157 12.01 19.14 4.16
CA ASN A 157 11.32 19.69 2.99
C ASN A 157 10.87 18.59 1.99
N ASP A 158 10.38 17.48 2.52
CA ASP A 158 9.95 16.31 1.75
C ASP A 158 8.42 16.31 1.62
N SER A 159 7.91 16.45 0.39
CA SER A 159 6.48 16.53 0.07
C SER A 159 5.76 15.18 0.09
N CYS A 160 6.48 14.06 0.31
CA CYS A 160 5.96 12.71 0.11
C CYS A 160 4.64 12.42 0.86
N LEU A 161 4.51 12.90 2.10
CA LEU A 161 3.29 12.76 2.88
C LEU A 161 2.13 13.59 2.30
N PHE A 162 2.41 14.81 1.86
CA PHE A 162 1.42 15.69 1.26
C PHE A 162 0.92 15.14 -0.07
N ASP A 163 1.83 14.64 -0.91
CA ASP A 163 1.50 14.01 -2.19
C ASP A 163 0.61 12.78 -2.00
N ALA A 164 0.89 11.97 -0.97
CA ALA A 164 0.07 10.81 -0.63
C ALA A 164 -1.33 11.19 -0.13
N LEU A 165 -1.44 12.26 0.68
CA LEU A 165 -2.73 12.81 1.12
C LEU A 165 -3.54 13.30 -0.08
N LEU A 166 -2.95 14.13 -0.94
CA LEU A 166 -3.60 14.68 -2.12
C LEU A 166 -4.06 13.56 -3.06
N SER A 167 -3.22 12.54 -3.28
CA SER A 167 -3.56 11.39 -4.11
C SER A 167 -4.75 10.60 -3.56
N ASN A 168 -4.81 10.36 -2.24
CA ASN A 168 -5.94 9.69 -1.61
C ASN A 168 -7.23 10.53 -1.67
N LEU A 169 -7.14 11.85 -1.49
CA LEU A 169 -8.30 12.74 -1.63
C LEU A 169 -8.85 12.70 -3.06
N ASN A 170 -7.97 12.78 -4.07
CA ASN A 170 -8.38 12.67 -5.46
C ASN A 170 -9.02 11.31 -5.78
N LEU A 171 -8.55 10.22 -5.16
CA LEU A 171 -9.19 8.91 -5.29
C LEU A 171 -10.60 8.90 -4.70
N VAL A 172 -10.80 9.50 -3.53
CA VAL A 172 -12.13 9.60 -2.90
C VAL A 172 -13.08 10.45 -3.75
N LEU A 173 -12.60 11.59 -4.27
CA LEU A 173 -13.38 12.47 -5.15
C LEU A 173 -13.72 11.81 -6.50
N SER A 174 -12.96 10.80 -6.93
CA SER A 174 -13.24 10.05 -8.16
C SER A 174 -14.37 9.02 -8.04
N ILE A 175 -14.97 8.84 -6.85
CA ILE A 175 -16.07 7.91 -6.62
C ILE A 175 -17.41 8.61 -6.86
N ASP A 176 -18.30 7.98 -7.63
CA ASP A 176 -19.64 8.49 -7.88
C ASP A 176 -20.51 8.37 -6.63
N ILE A 177 -20.98 9.52 -6.12
CA ILE A 177 -21.80 9.61 -4.90
C ILE A 177 -23.12 8.83 -5.04
N ASN A 178 -23.70 8.81 -6.25
CA ASN A 178 -24.95 8.10 -6.53
C ASN A 178 -24.84 6.60 -6.25
N PHE A 179 -23.68 5.99 -6.47
CA PHE A 179 -23.47 4.58 -6.15
C PHE A 179 -23.49 4.32 -4.64
N ILE A 180 -22.94 5.26 -3.85
CA ILE A 180 -22.89 5.14 -2.38
C ILE A 180 -24.30 5.23 -1.79
N ILE A 181 -25.13 6.14 -2.30
CA ILE A 181 -26.50 6.36 -1.82
C ILE A 181 -27.37 5.13 -2.11
N VAL A 182 -27.31 4.59 -3.32
CA VAL A 182 -28.09 3.39 -3.70
C VAL A 182 -27.70 2.15 -2.88
N SER A 183 -26.48 2.09 -2.35
CA SER A 183 -26.04 0.96 -1.50
C SER A 183 -26.54 1.05 -0.05
N LEU A 184 -27.15 2.18 0.35
CA LEU A 184 -27.67 2.44 1.70
C LEU A 184 -29.19 2.26 1.80
N GLU A 185 -29.90 2.25 0.67
CA GLU A 185 -31.33 1.91 0.56
C GLU A 185 -31.52 0.39 0.43
#